data_AF-A0A816SU10-F1
#
_entry.id   AF-A0A816SU10-F1
#
_cell.length_a   1.000
_cell.length_b   1.000
_cell.length_c   1.000
_cell.angle_alpha   90.00
_cell.angle_beta   90.00
_cell.angle_gamma   90.00
#
_symmetry.space_group_name_H-M   'P 1'
#
loop_
_entity.id
_entity.type
_entity.pdbx_description
1 polymer ?
#
loop_
_entity_poly.entity_id
_entity_poly.type
_entity_poly.pdbx_seq_one_letter_code
_entity_poly.pdbx_strand_id
1 'polypeptide(L)'
;MNGSSFCHTQPSTWINNDDIIAIQWIYMICNSFISMLIAFFLSTLINYYQLKKFKSIIESLTEQSMNNSIKNTEVTKNKTIETLSNFMPFKPYQSFYINQATSPITLDELIIEAERTYKFTIYPYDDMLLDMHYLQIELVQQSSSIIITIEFFSGYNVLFPQIEELFSIVFHASKMIQIWGELNTYRTEYLFYHNHNEDDTIKSHIVNIQPAFKTWYNSTFVHNANCGQLLDFNDIDGPLCSCSHRPYKCRNDQWSLEDASAYTYHEILDNNKIHDPHRCLAITKLSIVIHEKWDRHKVQQYIKENHTSEQVMISYVESSLY
;
A
#
# COMPACT_ATOMS: atom_id res chain seq x y z
N MET A 1 -69.40 74.46 42.81
CA MET A 1 -69.12 73.44 43.84
C MET A 1 -70.09 72.29 43.64
N ASN A 2 -69.56 71.11 43.30
CA ASN A 2 -69.97 69.77 43.76
C ASN A 2 -69.42 68.74 42.78
N GLY A 3 -68.37 68.04 43.24
CA GLY A 3 -67.66 67.01 42.50
C GLY A 3 -68.44 65.70 42.46
N SER A 4 -68.50 65.08 41.28
CA SER A 4 -69.01 63.73 41.08
C SER A 4 -67.90 62.72 41.32
N SER A 5 -67.98 62.06 42.46
CA SER A 5 -67.16 60.92 42.90
C SER A 5 -67.25 59.76 41.91
N PHE A 6 -66.11 59.33 41.38
CA PHE A 6 -65.93 58.11 40.61
C PHE A 6 -65.87 56.92 41.58
N CYS A 7 -66.93 56.11 41.65
CA CYS A 7 -66.88 54.81 42.32
C CYS A 7 -66.26 53.78 41.36
N HIS A 8 -64.95 53.56 41.49
CA HIS A 8 -64.29 52.39 40.93
C HIS A 8 -64.61 51.17 41.80
N THR A 9 -65.62 50.39 41.41
CA THR A 9 -65.76 49.00 41.86
C THR A 9 -64.76 48.15 41.08
N GLN A 10 -63.61 47.85 41.69
CA GLN A 10 -62.74 46.80 41.17
C GLN A 10 -63.44 45.44 41.38
N PRO A 11 -63.65 44.63 40.32
CA PRO A 11 -64.15 43.28 40.49
C PRO A 11 -63.05 42.44 41.15
N SER A 12 -63.29 42.01 42.38
CA SER A 12 -62.45 41.05 43.08
C SER A 12 -62.69 39.66 42.49
N THR A 13 -62.01 39.36 41.40
CA THR A 13 -61.89 37.99 40.89
C THR A 13 -60.97 37.23 41.84
N TRP A 14 -61.55 36.69 42.91
CA TRP A 14 -60.91 35.68 43.75
C TRP A 14 -60.80 34.40 42.92
N ILE A 15 -59.77 34.32 42.10
CA ILE A 15 -59.34 33.03 41.54
C ILE A 15 -58.85 32.23 42.74
N ASN A 16 -59.55 31.14 43.04
CA ASN A 16 -59.22 30.32 44.18
C ASN A 16 -57.83 29.71 43.96
N ASN A 17 -56.97 29.70 44.97
CA ASN A 17 -55.58 29.21 44.81
C ASN A 17 -55.54 27.75 44.28
N ASP A 18 -56.56 26.97 44.61
CA ASP A 18 -56.72 25.60 44.13
C ASP A 18 -56.91 25.51 42.61
N ASP A 19 -57.59 26.49 41.99
CA ASP A 19 -57.78 26.55 40.54
C ASP A 19 -56.46 26.87 39.81
N ILE A 20 -55.63 27.73 40.39
CA ILE A 20 -54.31 28.08 39.85
C ILE A 20 -53.41 26.84 39.86
N ILE A 21 -53.40 26.10 40.97
CA ILE A 21 -52.62 24.86 41.11
C ILE A 21 -53.11 23.81 40.11
N ALA A 22 -54.43 23.63 39.95
CA ALA A 22 -54.99 22.69 38.98
C ALA A 22 -54.59 23.04 37.53
N ILE A 23 -54.66 24.32 37.15
CA ILE A 23 -54.25 24.79 35.81
C ILE A 23 -52.74 24.54 35.57
N GLN A 24 -51.90 24.76 36.58
CA GLN A 24 -50.46 24.47 36.48
C GLN A 24 -50.19 22.99 36.26
N TRP A 25 -50.87 22.10 37.00
CA TRP A 25 -50.72 20.65 36.81
C TRP A 25 -51.19 20.20 35.43
N ILE A 26 -52.33 20.71 34.95
CA ILE A 26 -52.82 20.41 33.59
C ILE A 26 -51.79 20.85 32.54
N TYR A 27 -51.25 22.06 32.66
CA TYR A 27 -50.23 22.57 31.76
C TYR A 27 -48.95 21.71 31.75
N MET A 28 -48.48 21.29 32.93
CA MET A 28 -47.32 20.39 33.05
C MET A 28 -47.58 19.03 32.40
N ILE A 29 -48.75 18.44 32.64
CA ILE A 29 -49.15 17.15 32.03
C ILE A 29 -49.23 17.28 30.51
N CYS A 30 -49.86 18.33 29.99
CA CYS A 30 -49.97 18.57 28.55
C CYS A 30 -48.59 18.75 27.89
N ASN A 31 -47.68 19.53 28.49
CA ASN A 31 -46.34 19.73 27.94
C ASN A 31 -45.49 18.45 27.97
N SER A 32 -45.60 17.66 29.05
CA SER A 32 -44.92 16.36 29.12
C SER A 32 -45.44 15.42 28.04
N PHE A 33 -46.76 15.41 27.82
CA PHE A 33 -47.38 14.58 26.79
C PHE A 33 -46.95 15.00 25.37
N ILE A 34 -46.96 16.30 25.07
CA ILE A 34 -46.50 16.83 23.78
C ILE A 34 -45.02 16.52 23.54
N SER A 35 -44.17 16.69 24.56
CA SER A 35 -42.74 16.38 24.46
C SER A 35 -42.50 14.90 24.19
N MET A 36 -43.27 14.02 24.83
CA MET A 36 -43.23 12.57 24.58
C MET A 36 -43.65 12.23 23.14
N LEU A 37 -44.70 12.87 22.62
CA LEU A 37 -45.13 12.69 21.22
C LEU A 37 -44.07 13.14 20.22
N ILE A 38 -43.42 14.28 20.46
CA ILE A 38 -42.32 14.77 19.62
C ILE A 38 -41.15 13.79 19.64
N ALA A 39 -40.74 13.31 20.82
CA ALA A 39 -39.66 12.34 20.95
C ALA A 39 -39.99 11.02 20.23
N PHE A 40 -41.23 10.54 20.36
CA PHE A 40 -41.71 9.35 19.66
C PHE A 40 -41.70 9.54 18.13
N PHE A 41 -42.16 10.69 17.64
CA PHE A 41 -42.12 11.03 16.23
C PHE A 41 -40.69 11.07 15.68
N LEU A 42 -39.78 11.75 16.38
CA LEU A 42 -38.36 11.82 15.98
C LEU A 42 -37.68 10.45 15.98
N SER A 43 -37.94 9.62 17.00
CA SER A 43 -37.43 8.25 17.06
C SER A 43 -37.95 7.40 15.89
N THR A 44 -39.23 7.52 15.57
CA THR A 44 -39.84 6.81 14.43
C THR A 44 -39.24 7.29 13.11
N LEU A 45 -39.00 8.59 12.96
CA LEU A 45 -38.36 9.17 11.78
C LEU A 45 -36.92 8.67 11.60
N ILE A 46 -36.13 8.65 12.67
CA ILE A 46 -34.75 8.13 12.65
C ILE A 46 -34.74 6.65 12.26
N ASN A 47 -35.61 5.84 12.88
CA ASN A 47 -35.74 4.42 12.55
C ASN A 47 -36.18 4.21 11.10
N TYR A 48 -37.10 5.04 10.58
CA TYR A 48 -37.50 5.01 9.17
C TYR A 48 -36.33 5.26 8.22
N TYR A 49 -35.51 6.28 8.50
CA TYR A 49 -34.33 6.56 7.66
C TYR A 49 -33.26 5.47 7.75
N GLN A 50 -33.04 4.90 8.95
CA GLN A 50 -32.12 3.77 9.12
C GLN A 50 -32.60 2.54 8.34
N LEU A 51 -33.90 2.20 8.42
CA LEU A 51 -34.50 1.10 7.66
C LEU A 51 -34.44 1.36 6.15
N LYS A 52 -34.70 2.60 5.70
CA LYS A 52 -34.59 2.97 4.27
C LYS A 52 -33.16 2.81 3.77
N LYS A 53 -32.17 3.22 4.56
CA LYS A 53 -30.74 3.03 4.25
C LYS A 53 -30.38 1.55 4.20
N PHE A 54 -30.81 0.77 5.19
CA PHE A 54 -30.56 -0.67 5.24
C PHE A 54 -31.19 -1.41 4.05
N LYS A 55 -32.43 -1.04 3.68
CA LYS A 55 -33.10 -1.57 2.49
C LYS A 55 -32.34 -1.25 1.21
N SER A 56 -31.86 -0.02 1.03
CA SER A 56 -31.04 0.36 -0.12
C SER A 56 -29.71 -0.39 -0.18
N ILE A 57 -29.08 -0.65 0.98
CA ILE A 57 -27.87 -1.48 1.05
C ILE A 57 -28.19 -2.91 0.63
N ILE A 58 -29.26 -3.52 1.15
CA ILE A 58 -29.69 -4.87 0.76
C ILE A 58 -30.02 -4.94 -0.73
N GLU A 59 -30.74 -3.97 -1.28
CA GLU A 59 -31.06 -3.91 -2.71
C GLU A 59 -29.77 -3.84 -3.54
N SER A 60 -28.83 -2.98 -3.16
CA SER A 60 -27.52 -2.88 -3.84
C SER A 60 -26.70 -4.17 -3.74
N LEU A 61 -26.69 -4.83 -2.58
CA LEU A 61 -25.99 -6.11 -2.38
C LEU A 61 -26.68 -7.25 -3.14
N THR A 62 -28.01 -7.21 -3.26
CA THR A 62 -28.78 -8.21 -4.01
C THR A 62 -28.59 -8.03 -5.51
N GLU A 63 -28.60 -6.78 -6.01
CA GLU A 63 -28.24 -6.47 -7.40
C GLU A 63 -26.78 -6.84 -7.69
N GLN A 64 -25.86 -6.56 -6.77
CA GLN A 64 -24.46 -6.95 -6.92
C GLN A 64 -24.29 -8.47 -6.88
N SER A 65 -25.01 -9.18 -6.01
CA SER A 65 -25.04 -10.64 -5.93
C SER A 65 -25.65 -11.28 -7.19
N MET A 66 -26.73 -10.72 -7.74
CA MET A 66 -27.33 -11.21 -8.98
C MET A 66 -26.45 -10.92 -10.21
N ASN A 67 -25.82 -9.74 -10.27
CA ASN A 67 -24.84 -9.42 -11.30
C ASN A 67 -23.55 -10.24 -11.17
N ASN A 68 -23.16 -10.59 -9.96
CA ASN A 68 -22.02 -11.47 -9.68
C ASN A 68 -22.36 -12.95 -9.91
N SER A 69 -23.59 -13.40 -9.70
CA SER A 69 -24.01 -14.78 -9.98
C SER A 69 -24.07 -15.06 -11.49
N ILE A 70 -24.48 -14.06 -12.27
CA ILE A 70 -24.54 -14.15 -13.75
C ILE A 70 -23.17 -13.90 -14.40
N LYS A 71 -22.23 -13.22 -13.72
CA LYS A 71 -20.85 -13.05 -14.21
C LYS A 71 -19.84 -14.07 -13.65
N ASN A 72 -19.96 -14.56 -12.41
CA ASN A 72 -18.85 -15.26 -11.75
C ASN A 72 -18.72 -16.76 -12.03
N THR A 73 -19.63 -17.37 -12.79
CA THR A 73 -19.46 -18.78 -13.19
C THR A 73 -18.73 -18.94 -14.54
N GLU A 74 -18.63 -17.87 -15.34
CA GLU A 74 -17.88 -17.89 -16.62
C GLU A 74 -16.87 -16.74 -16.82
N VAL A 75 -16.92 -15.65 -16.04
CA VAL A 75 -16.04 -14.46 -16.25
C VAL A 75 -14.83 -14.46 -15.32
N THR A 76 -14.87 -15.01 -14.11
CA THR A 76 -13.75 -14.89 -13.14
C THR A 76 -12.62 -15.89 -13.33
N LYS A 77 -12.74 -16.87 -14.23
CA LYS A 77 -11.59 -17.71 -14.64
C LYS A 77 -11.03 -17.34 -16.02
N ASN A 78 -11.82 -16.71 -16.90
CA ASN A 78 -11.46 -16.56 -18.31
C ASN A 78 -11.50 -15.12 -18.86
N LYS A 79 -11.85 -14.11 -18.06
CA LYS A 79 -11.67 -12.70 -18.45
C LYS A 79 -10.54 -12.08 -17.66
N THR A 80 -9.37 -12.25 -18.24
CA THR A 80 -8.23 -11.34 -18.20
C THR A 80 -7.64 -11.10 -16.80
N ILE A 81 -6.78 -11.98 -16.27
CA ILE A 81 -5.33 -11.94 -16.62
C ILE A 81 -5.17 -11.54 -18.08
N GLU A 82 -5.32 -10.23 -18.36
CA GLU A 82 -4.47 -9.63 -19.39
C GLU A 82 -3.08 -10.13 -19.01
N THR A 83 -2.49 -10.94 -19.89
CA THR A 83 -1.19 -11.59 -19.66
C THR A 83 -0.22 -10.51 -19.22
N LEU A 84 0.01 -10.42 -17.90
CA LEU A 84 1.04 -9.56 -17.34
C LEU A 84 2.32 -9.93 -18.08
N SER A 85 3.06 -8.93 -18.56
CA SER A 85 4.34 -9.22 -19.17
C SER A 85 5.30 -9.72 -18.11
N ASN A 86 6.37 -10.38 -18.55
CA ASN A 86 7.47 -10.64 -17.65
C ASN A 86 8.07 -9.32 -17.18
N PHE A 87 8.60 -9.32 -15.96
CA PHE A 87 9.34 -8.19 -15.44
C PHE A 87 10.47 -7.77 -16.41
N MET A 88 10.58 -6.47 -16.63
CA MET A 88 11.67 -5.87 -17.41
C MET A 88 12.41 -4.84 -16.58
N PRO A 89 13.74 -4.97 -16.40
CA PRO A 89 14.51 -3.98 -15.69
C PRO A 89 14.63 -2.68 -16.51
N PHE A 90 14.76 -1.54 -15.84
CA PHE A 90 15.03 -0.26 -16.52
C PHE A 90 16.41 -0.21 -17.19
N LYS A 91 17.36 -1.01 -16.71
CA LYS A 91 18.75 -0.99 -17.14
C LYS A 91 19.25 -2.42 -17.35
N PRO A 92 20.24 -2.62 -18.24
CA PRO A 92 20.93 -3.90 -18.32
C PRO A 92 21.61 -4.20 -16.98
N TYR A 93 21.73 -5.48 -16.67
CA TYR A 93 22.40 -5.91 -15.45
C TYR A 93 23.30 -7.12 -15.71
N GLN A 94 24.28 -7.29 -14.81
CA GLN A 94 25.08 -8.50 -14.69
C GLN A 94 24.74 -9.18 -13.36
N SER A 95 24.76 -10.51 -13.33
CA SER A 95 24.44 -11.28 -12.12
C SER A 95 25.59 -12.18 -11.73
N PHE A 96 25.92 -12.18 -10.44
CA PHE A 96 26.95 -13.01 -9.84
C PHE A 96 26.34 -13.81 -8.70
N TYR A 97 26.55 -15.13 -8.74
CA TYR A 97 26.14 -16.03 -7.67
C TYR A 97 27.36 -16.39 -6.83
N ILE A 98 27.31 -16.06 -5.53
CA ILE A 98 28.38 -16.29 -4.57
C ILE A 98 27.99 -17.45 -3.67
N ASN A 99 28.71 -18.56 -3.81
CA ASN A 99 28.63 -19.75 -2.96
C ASN A 99 30.03 -20.17 -2.45
N GLN A 100 30.11 -21.28 -1.72
CA GLN A 100 31.37 -21.80 -1.14
C GLN A 100 32.50 -22.05 -2.16
N ALA A 101 32.16 -22.31 -3.42
CA ALA A 101 33.11 -22.64 -4.49
C ALA A 101 33.52 -21.42 -5.33
N THR A 102 33.02 -20.22 -5.00
CA THR A 102 33.35 -18.99 -5.72
C THR A 102 34.83 -18.67 -5.60
N SER A 103 35.41 -18.13 -6.67
CA SER A 103 36.80 -17.66 -6.63
C SER A 103 36.92 -16.39 -5.78
N PRO A 104 37.93 -16.28 -4.89
CA PRO A 104 38.22 -15.02 -4.18
C PRO A 104 38.40 -13.82 -5.11
N ILE A 105 38.97 -14.04 -6.31
CA ILE A 105 39.19 -12.99 -7.32
C ILE A 105 37.87 -12.33 -7.74
N THR A 106 36.79 -13.11 -7.85
CA THR A 106 35.47 -12.58 -8.21
C THR A 106 34.95 -11.64 -7.12
N LEU A 107 35.20 -11.94 -5.83
CA LEU A 107 34.83 -11.03 -4.76
C LEU A 107 35.69 -9.77 -4.74
N ASP A 108 36.99 -9.87 -5.03
CA ASP A 108 37.87 -8.70 -5.13
C ASP A 108 37.38 -7.72 -6.21
N GLU A 109 36.94 -8.23 -7.37
CA GLU A 109 36.34 -7.41 -8.44
C GLU A 109 35.02 -6.75 -7.99
N LEU A 110 34.16 -7.48 -7.28
CA LEU A 110 32.89 -6.97 -6.78
C LEU A 110 33.08 -5.93 -5.66
N ILE A 111 34.11 -6.08 -4.83
CA ILE A 111 34.52 -5.10 -3.82
C ILE A 111 34.88 -3.78 -4.48
N ILE A 112 35.73 -3.80 -5.52
CA ILE A 112 36.11 -2.60 -6.28
C ILE A 112 34.88 -1.89 -6.87
N GLU A 113 33.93 -2.63 -7.40
CA GLU A 113 32.68 -2.06 -7.92
C GLU A 113 31.77 -1.52 -6.81
N ALA A 114 31.73 -2.16 -5.64
CA ALA A 114 30.98 -1.68 -4.48
C ALA A 114 31.57 -0.37 -3.92
N GLU A 115 32.90 -0.21 -3.89
CA GLU A 115 33.55 1.03 -3.46
C GLU A 115 33.09 2.24 -4.29
N ARG A 116 32.97 2.04 -5.61
CA ARG A 116 32.53 3.06 -6.58
C ARG A 116 31.02 3.31 -6.55
N THR A 117 30.26 2.41 -5.95
CA THR A 117 28.79 2.47 -5.93
C THR A 117 28.30 3.24 -4.71
N TYR A 118 27.41 4.21 -4.92
CA TYR A 118 26.83 5.02 -3.83
C TYR A 118 25.51 4.46 -3.30
N LYS A 119 24.69 3.89 -4.19
CA LYS A 119 23.34 3.41 -3.90
C LYS A 119 23.27 1.90 -4.09
N PHE A 120 22.70 1.23 -3.11
CA PHE A 120 22.48 -0.20 -3.11
C PHE A 120 21.01 -0.51 -2.93
N THR A 121 20.58 -1.64 -3.47
CA THR A 121 19.26 -2.22 -3.16
C THR A 121 19.46 -3.62 -2.61
N ILE A 122 18.86 -3.90 -1.45
CA ILE A 122 19.06 -5.16 -0.74
C ILE A 122 17.73 -5.89 -0.60
N TYR A 123 17.75 -7.19 -0.87
CA TYR A 123 16.58 -8.05 -0.71
C TYR A 123 16.95 -9.42 -0.09
N PRO A 124 16.56 -9.65 1.18
CA PRO A 124 16.57 -10.98 1.81
C PRO A 124 15.58 -11.94 1.17
N TYR A 125 15.93 -13.21 1.01
CA TYR A 125 14.92 -14.25 0.83
C TYR A 125 15.41 -15.64 1.25
N ASP A 126 14.45 -16.48 1.59
CA ASP A 126 14.68 -17.87 1.99
C ASP A 126 14.12 -18.82 0.92
N ASP A 127 14.88 -19.87 0.62
CA ASP A 127 14.38 -21.02 -0.11
C ASP A 127 13.85 -22.05 0.88
N MET A 128 12.53 -22.04 1.06
CA MET A 128 11.83 -22.95 1.98
C MET A 128 12.00 -24.43 1.62
N LEU A 129 12.36 -24.77 0.38
CA LEU A 129 12.53 -26.17 -0.04
C LEU A 129 13.92 -26.69 0.31
N LEU A 130 14.93 -25.84 0.20
CA LEU A 130 16.33 -26.20 0.43
C LEU A 130 16.84 -25.80 1.82
N ASP A 131 16.04 -25.08 2.61
CA ASP A 131 16.45 -24.51 3.91
C ASP A 131 17.72 -23.65 3.73
N MET A 132 17.77 -22.91 2.62
CA MET A 132 18.89 -22.05 2.24
C MET A 132 18.46 -20.59 2.31
N HIS A 133 19.31 -19.76 2.90
CA HIS A 133 19.09 -18.33 2.97
C HIS A 133 19.93 -17.63 1.91
N TYR A 134 19.41 -16.53 1.38
CA TYR A 134 20.08 -15.73 0.36
C TYR A 134 20.02 -14.24 0.66
N LEU A 135 21.08 -13.55 0.27
CA LEU A 135 21.12 -12.10 0.20
C LEU A 135 21.30 -11.66 -1.23
N GLN A 136 20.33 -10.92 -1.76
CA GLN A 136 20.53 -10.22 -3.02
C GLN A 136 20.94 -8.77 -2.76
N ILE A 137 22.01 -8.33 -3.40
CA ILE A 137 22.51 -6.96 -3.37
C ILE A 137 22.62 -6.46 -4.81
N GLU A 138 21.95 -5.37 -5.11
CA GLU A 138 22.15 -4.62 -6.35
C GLU A 138 23.07 -3.43 -6.09
N LEU A 139 24.14 -3.34 -6.86
CA LEU A 139 24.96 -2.15 -7.02
C LEU A 139 24.31 -1.28 -8.09
N VAL A 140 23.64 -0.20 -7.67
CA VAL A 140 22.86 0.66 -8.57
C VAL A 140 23.80 1.69 -9.22
N GLN A 141 24.18 1.47 -10.47
CA GLN A 141 25.01 2.41 -11.23
C GLN A 141 24.19 3.16 -12.30
N GLN A 142 24.82 4.14 -12.95
CA GLN A 142 24.14 5.00 -13.92
C GLN A 142 23.76 4.23 -15.19
N SER A 143 24.67 3.43 -15.75
CA SER A 143 24.48 2.74 -17.04
C SER A 143 23.99 1.30 -16.91
N SER A 144 24.38 0.60 -15.86
CA SER A 144 24.08 -0.82 -15.64
C SER A 144 23.99 -1.12 -14.15
N SER A 145 23.34 -2.22 -13.79
CA SER A 145 23.34 -2.72 -12.41
C SER A 145 24.19 -3.98 -12.29
N ILE A 146 24.82 -4.19 -11.15
CA ILE A 146 25.45 -5.48 -10.81
C ILE A 146 24.65 -6.09 -9.68
N ILE A 147 24.18 -7.32 -9.90
CA ILE A 147 23.43 -8.10 -8.91
C ILE A 147 24.35 -9.15 -8.33
N ILE A 148 24.47 -9.16 -7.02
CA ILE A 148 25.23 -10.15 -6.26
C ILE A 148 24.21 -10.94 -5.44
N THR A 149 24.13 -12.25 -5.69
CA THR A 149 23.30 -13.17 -4.90
C THR A 149 24.24 -14.02 -4.05
N ILE A 150 24.24 -13.81 -2.74
CA ILE A 150 25.09 -14.52 -1.79
C ILE A 150 24.27 -15.61 -1.12
N GLU A 151 24.69 -16.86 -1.31
CA GLU A 151 24.21 -18.02 -0.57
C GLU A 151 24.80 -18.01 0.85
N PHE A 152 23.96 -18.18 1.86
CA PHE A 152 24.43 -18.39 3.22
C PHE A 152 24.85 -19.84 3.42
N PHE A 153 26.02 -20.04 3.97
CA PHE A 153 26.60 -21.36 4.23
C PHE A 153 27.29 -21.42 5.60
N SER A 154 27.25 -22.61 6.19
CA SER A 154 27.79 -22.89 7.52
C SER A 154 29.26 -23.32 7.48
N GLY A 155 29.97 -23.06 8.60
CA GLY A 155 31.39 -23.41 8.76
C GLY A 155 32.34 -22.34 8.18
N TYR A 156 33.63 -22.41 8.55
CA TYR A 156 34.63 -21.45 8.07
C TYR A 156 34.90 -21.62 6.57
N ASN A 157 34.91 -20.51 5.82
CA ASN A 157 35.24 -20.49 4.40
C ASN A 157 36.26 -19.38 4.11
N VAL A 158 37.13 -19.62 3.14
CA VAL A 158 38.18 -18.68 2.71
C VAL A 158 37.64 -17.37 2.14
N LEU A 159 36.38 -17.33 1.73
CA LEU A 159 35.70 -16.15 1.18
C LEU A 159 35.16 -15.20 2.26
N PHE A 160 35.12 -15.62 3.53
CA PHE A 160 34.55 -14.82 4.60
C PHE A 160 35.19 -13.43 4.74
N PRO A 161 36.53 -13.29 4.74
CA PRO A 161 37.15 -11.97 4.84
C PRO A 161 36.69 -11.02 3.72
N GLN A 162 36.56 -11.51 2.48
CA GLN A 162 36.09 -10.68 1.37
C GLN A 162 34.58 -10.38 1.44
N ILE A 163 33.76 -11.32 1.90
CA ILE A 163 32.32 -11.06 2.13
C ILE A 163 32.16 -10.01 3.24
N GLU A 164 32.94 -10.10 4.31
CA GLU A 164 32.98 -9.11 5.39
C GLU A 164 33.41 -7.73 4.88
N GLU A 165 34.45 -7.66 4.05
CA GLU A 165 34.90 -6.42 3.42
C GLU A 165 33.83 -5.81 2.51
N LEU A 166 33.22 -6.62 1.64
CA LEU A 166 32.12 -6.20 0.77
C LEU A 166 30.96 -5.61 1.60
N PHE A 167 30.56 -6.28 2.68
CA PHE A 167 29.52 -5.78 3.56
C PHE A 167 29.91 -4.49 4.27
N SER A 168 31.16 -4.37 4.72
CA SER A 168 31.64 -3.13 5.35
C SER A 168 31.52 -1.92 4.41
N ILE A 169 31.69 -2.13 3.10
CA ILE A 169 31.54 -1.10 2.07
C ILE A 169 30.06 -0.80 1.80
N VAL A 170 29.24 -1.84 1.61
CA VAL A 170 27.79 -1.71 1.32
C VAL A 170 27.06 -1.00 2.46
N PHE A 171 27.36 -1.38 3.70
CA PHE A 171 26.74 -0.83 4.91
C PHE A 171 27.48 0.39 5.48
N HIS A 172 28.45 0.94 4.75
CA HIS A 172 29.14 2.15 5.18
C HIS A 172 28.16 3.35 5.28
N ALA A 173 28.35 4.20 6.29
CA ALA A 173 27.45 5.33 6.58
C ALA A 173 27.29 6.35 5.43
N SER A 174 28.27 6.42 4.52
CA SER A 174 28.20 7.29 3.35
C SER A 174 27.36 6.73 2.20
N LYS A 175 26.87 5.50 2.30
CA LYS A 175 26.10 4.83 1.25
C LYS A 175 24.60 4.89 1.54
N MET A 176 23.80 4.81 0.47
CA MET A 176 22.34 4.73 0.55
C MET A 176 21.90 3.30 0.27
N ILE A 177 21.07 2.73 1.15
CA ILE A 177 20.54 1.38 0.99
C ILE A 177 19.03 1.47 0.83
N GLN A 178 18.51 0.91 -0.26
CA GLN A 178 17.09 0.80 -0.53
C GLN A 178 16.60 -0.60 -0.19
N ILE A 179 15.48 -0.69 0.53
CA ILE A 179 14.84 -1.95 0.89
C ILE A 179 13.34 -1.88 0.65
N TRP A 180 12.69 -3.03 0.58
CA TRP A 180 11.23 -3.14 0.57
C TRP A 180 10.74 -3.78 1.86
N GLY A 181 10.02 -3.00 2.67
CA GLY A 181 9.58 -3.46 3.99
C GLY A 181 10.67 -3.29 5.06
N GLU A 182 10.59 -4.09 6.13
CA GLU A 182 11.54 -4.03 7.24
C GLU A 182 12.67 -5.05 7.06
N LEU A 183 13.92 -4.61 7.20
CA LEU A 183 15.09 -5.50 7.16
C LEU A 183 15.20 -6.39 8.41
N ASN A 184 14.55 -6.00 9.51
CA ASN A 184 14.66 -6.64 10.82
C ASN A 184 14.10 -8.07 10.87
N THR A 185 13.21 -8.44 9.96
CA THR A 185 12.54 -9.76 9.98
C THR A 185 13.48 -10.91 9.65
N TYR A 186 14.60 -10.65 8.95
CA TYR A 186 15.57 -11.67 8.49
C TYR A 186 16.93 -11.52 9.18
N ARG A 187 16.99 -10.72 10.26
CA ARG A 187 18.21 -10.16 10.85
C ARG A 187 19.12 -11.21 11.52
N THR A 188 18.59 -12.38 11.88
CA THR A 188 19.32 -13.42 12.60
C THR A 188 20.33 -14.18 11.74
N GLU A 189 20.06 -14.43 10.45
CA GLU A 189 21.02 -15.11 9.58
C GLU A 189 22.12 -14.17 9.05
N TYR A 190 21.83 -12.88 8.84
CA TYR A 190 22.85 -11.88 8.44
C TYR A 190 24.00 -11.76 9.44
N LEU A 191 23.69 -11.94 10.73
CA LEU A 191 24.65 -11.89 11.81
C LEU A 191 25.63 -13.08 11.80
N PHE A 192 25.37 -14.16 11.03
CA PHE A 192 26.28 -15.31 10.99
C PHE A 192 27.62 -15.02 10.31
N TYR A 193 27.64 -14.10 9.34
CA TYR A 193 28.89 -13.73 8.67
C TYR A 193 29.65 -12.64 9.41
N HIS A 194 29.13 -12.14 10.53
CA HIS A 194 29.74 -10.97 11.14
C HIS A 194 29.55 -10.91 12.64
N ASN A 195 30.67 -10.72 13.32
CA ASN A 195 30.75 -10.05 14.62
C ASN A 195 30.43 -8.53 14.49
N HIS A 196 29.54 -8.13 13.56
CA HIS A 196 29.17 -6.71 13.37
C HIS A 196 28.37 -6.29 14.59
N ASN A 197 28.87 -5.28 15.29
CA ASN A 197 28.08 -4.59 16.29
C ASN A 197 26.85 -3.98 15.62
N GLU A 198 25.69 -4.09 16.25
CA GLU A 198 24.42 -3.51 15.77
C GLU A 198 24.56 -2.02 15.38
N ASP A 199 25.51 -1.32 15.99
CA ASP A 199 25.82 0.09 15.75
C ASP A 199 26.21 0.42 14.30
N ASP A 200 26.82 -0.49 13.53
CA ASP A 200 27.27 -0.17 12.18
C ASP A 200 26.12 -0.20 11.16
N THR A 201 25.14 -1.10 11.32
CA THR A 201 23.91 -1.09 10.51
C THR A 201 23.08 0.16 10.80
N ILE A 202 23.06 0.62 12.06
CA ILE A 202 22.36 1.84 12.51
C ILE A 202 22.96 3.10 11.88
N LYS A 203 24.25 3.09 11.50
CA LYS A 203 24.91 4.23 10.83
C LYS A 203 24.59 4.34 9.34
N SER A 204 24.14 3.26 8.70
CA SER A 204 23.83 3.27 7.26
C SER A 204 22.53 4.01 6.96
N HIS A 205 22.47 4.72 5.82
CA HIS A 205 21.25 5.42 5.40
C HIS A 205 20.30 4.45 4.71
N ILE A 206 19.53 3.70 5.51
CA ILE A 206 18.52 2.76 5.04
C ILE A 206 17.21 3.48 4.74
N VAL A 207 16.70 3.29 3.53
CA VAL A 207 15.45 3.85 3.04
C VAL A 207 14.50 2.71 2.67
N ASN A 208 13.44 2.56 3.46
CA ASN A 208 12.33 1.68 3.08
C ASN A 208 11.47 2.36 2.01
N ILE A 209 11.41 1.76 0.81
CA ILE A 209 10.72 2.30 -0.35
C ILE A 209 9.20 2.09 -0.25
N GLN A 210 8.73 1.07 0.46
CA GLN A 210 7.32 0.67 0.49
C GLN A 210 6.36 1.77 1.00
N PRO A 211 6.65 2.51 2.10
CA PRO A 211 5.80 3.63 2.52
C PRO A 211 5.75 4.76 1.48
N ALA A 212 6.91 5.12 0.90
CA ALA A 212 7.00 6.16 -0.12
C ALA A 212 6.23 5.76 -1.39
N PHE A 213 6.28 4.47 -1.77
CA PHE A 213 5.51 3.91 -2.86
C PHE A 213 4.00 4.07 -2.62
N LYS A 214 3.51 3.69 -1.44
CA LYS A 214 2.08 3.82 -1.11
C LYS A 214 1.60 5.26 -1.27
N THR A 215 2.32 6.23 -0.73
CA THR A 215 1.99 7.66 -0.86
C THR A 215 2.01 8.11 -2.33
N TRP A 216 3.06 7.74 -3.08
CA TRP A 216 3.17 8.08 -4.50
C TRP A 216 2.03 7.48 -5.33
N TYR A 217 1.78 6.17 -5.19
CA TYR A 217 0.76 5.46 -5.95
C TYR A 217 -0.63 6.05 -5.70
N ASN A 218 -0.95 6.29 -4.43
CA ASN A 218 -2.21 6.86 -4.00
C ASN A 218 -2.49 8.28 -4.56
N SER A 219 -1.44 9.11 -4.64
CA SER A 219 -1.53 10.45 -5.23
C SER A 219 -1.58 10.43 -6.77
N THR A 220 -0.99 9.41 -7.40
CA THR A 220 -0.91 9.28 -8.87
C THR A 220 -2.18 8.63 -9.45
N PHE A 221 -2.72 7.63 -8.76
CA PHE A 221 -3.88 6.84 -9.17
C PHE A 221 -5.07 7.13 -8.25
N VAL A 222 -5.57 8.36 -8.33
CA VAL A 222 -6.70 8.85 -7.52
C VAL A 222 -7.97 8.01 -7.70
N HIS A 223 -8.91 8.16 -6.76
CA HIS A 223 -10.21 7.49 -6.84
C HIS A 223 -10.98 7.85 -8.11
N ASN A 224 -11.78 6.89 -8.58
CA ASN A 224 -12.78 7.16 -9.61
C ASN A 224 -13.81 8.18 -9.08
N ALA A 225 -14.31 9.04 -9.96
CA ALA A 225 -15.31 10.06 -9.59
C ALA A 225 -16.58 9.47 -8.94
N ASN A 226 -16.91 8.21 -9.24
CA ASN A 226 -18.07 7.50 -8.70
C ASN A 226 -17.73 6.63 -7.48
N CYS A 227 -16.53 6.77 -6.92
CA CYS A 227 -16.14 6.05 -5.70
C CYS A 227 -16.99 6.56 -4.53
N GLY A 228 -17.64 5.65 -3.79
CA GLY A 228 -18.47 5.98 -2.63
C GLY A 228 -17.67 6.44 -1.40
N GLN A 229 -16.38 6.70 -1.56
CA GLN A 229 -15.52 7.18 -0.49
C GLN A 229 -15.91 8.63 -0.14
N LEU A 230 -16.40 8.80 1.08
CA LEU A 230 -16.92 10.08 1.59
C LEU A 230 -15.82 11.11 1.92
N LEU A 231 -14.54 10.71 1.88
CA LEU A 231 -13.42 11.52 2.33
C LEU A 231 -12.27 11.48 1.31
N ASP A 232 -11.87 12.66 0.82
CA ASP A 232 -10.70 12.89 -0.06
C ASP A 232 -9.35 12.75 0.68
N PHE A 233 -9.22 11.80 1.59
CA PHE A 233 -7.92 11.50 2.18
C PHE A 233 -7.14 10.59 1.23
N ASN A 234 -6.06 11.10 0.65
CA ASN A 234 -5.23 10.35 -0.30
C ASN A 234 -4.63 9.07 0.32
N ASP A 235 -4.40 9.04 1.63
CA ASP A 235 -3.57 8.00 2.27
C ASP A 235 -4.36 6.83 2.88
N ILE A 236 -5.69 6.95 2.98
CA ILE A 236 -6.55 5.93 3.60
C ILE A 236 -7.81 5.78 2.76
N ASP A 237 -8.02 4.59 2.23
CA ASP A 237 -9.26 4.28 1.54
C ASP A 237 -10.31 3.92 2.57
N GLY A 238 -11.47 4.57 2.48
CA GLY A 238 -12.61 4.25 3.34
C GLY A 238 -13.15 2.84 3.04
N PRO A 239 -13.92 2.24 3.96
CA PRO A 239 -14.55 0.93 3.74
C PRO A 239 -15.53 0.91 2.55
N LEU A 240 -15.91 2.09 2.04
CA LEU A 240 -16.78 2.27 0.88
C LEU A 240 -16.01 2.45 -0.44
N CYS A 241 -14.68 2.39 -0.43
CA CYS A 241 -13.88 2.46 -1.64
C CYS A 241 -14.17 1.25 -2.54
N SER A 242 -14.67 1.52 -3.74
CA SER A 242 -14.97 0.53 -4.79
C SER A 242 -13.93 0.50 -5.90
N CYS A 243 -12.84 1.28 -5.78
CA CYS A 243 -11.78 1.33 -6.80
C CYS A 243 -10.98 0.03 -6.81
N SER A 244 -11.03 -0.71 -7.93
CA SER A 244 -10.29 -1.97 -8.09
C SER A 244 -8.77 -1.77 -8.14
N HIS A 245 -8.30 -0.61 -8.61
CA HIS A 245 -6.89 -0.27 -8.68
C HIS A 245 -6.27 0.13 -7.33
N ARG A 246 -7.03 0.07 -6.23
CA ARG A 246 -6.57 0.35 -4.86
C ARG A 246 -6.84 -0.85 -3.94
N PRO A 247 -6.03 -1.92 -4.05
CA PRO A 247 -6.27 -3.16 -3.30
C PRO A 247 -5.93 -3.03 -1.80
N TYR A 248 -4.99 -2.15 -1.44
CA TYR A 248 -4.52 -1.94 -0.07
C TYR A 248 -5.22 -0.74 0.58
N LYS A 249 -6.39 -1.00 1.17
CA LYS A 249 -7.33 0.04 1.59
C LYS A 249 -7.05 0.57 3.00
N CYS A 250 -6.54 -0.28 3.89
CA CYS A 250 -6.30 0.11 5.27
C CYS A 250 -4.99 0.90 5.40
N ARG A 251 -4.93 1.77 6.42
CA ARG A 251 -3.70 2.54 6.72
C ARG A 251 -2.49 1.63 6.92
N ASN A 252 -2.68 0.52 7.63
CA ASN A 252 -1.63 -0.42 7.99
C ASN A 252 -1.35 -1.47 6.92
N ASP A 253 -2.12 -1.49 5.83
CA ASP A 253 -1.88 -2.40 4.73
C ASP A 253 -0.54 -2.09 4.08
N GLN A 254 0.30 -3.11 3.95
CA GLN A 254 1.61 -3.04 3.32
C GLN A 254 1.52 -3.64 1.91
N TRP A 255 2.04 -2.89 0.93
CA TRP A 255 2.11 -3.39 -0.45
C TRP A 255 3.14 -4.53 -0.53
N SER A 256 2.73 -5.67 -1.06
CA SER A 256 3.70 -6.65 -1.57
C SER A 256 4.50 -6.03 -2.73
N LEU A 257 5.72 -6.50 -2.96
CA LEU A 257 6.57 -6.00 -4.06
C LEU A 257 5.98 -6.42 -5.42
N GLU A 258 5.39 -7.61 -5.44
CA GLU A 258 4.71 -8.24 -6.56
C GLU A 258 3.49 -7.42 -6.98
N ASP A 259 2.62 -7.06 -6.04
CA ASP A 259 1.47 -6.22 -6.37
C ASP A 259 1.91 -4.81 -6.74
N ALA A 260 2.92 -4.24 -6.07
CA ALA A 260 3.42 -2.92 -6.45
C ALA A 260 3.90 -2.91 -7.91
N SER A 261 4.58 -3.96 -8.35
CA SER A 261 5.06 -4.12 -9.72
C SER A 261 3.91 -4.38 -10.70
N ALA A 262 2.99 -5.27 -10.35
CA ALA A 262 1.84 -5.62 -11.19
C ALA A 262 0.90 -4.43 -11.41
N TYR A 263 0.57 -3.68 -10.37
CA TYR A 263 -0.33 -2.53 -10.48
C TYR A 263 0.35 -1.32 -11.13
N THR A 264 1.67 -1.17 -11.00
CA THR A 264 2.37 -0.03 -11.60
C THR A 264 2.72 -0.27 -13.06
N TYR A 265 3.23 -1.46 -13.40
CA TYR A 265 3.80 -1.74 -14.72
C TYR A 265 3.06 -2.82 -15.52
N HIS A 266 2.06 -3.50 -14.95
CA HIS A 266 1.44 -4.70 -15.55
C HIS A 266 2.45 -5.83 -15.78
N GLU A 267 3.41 -5.96 -14.86
CA GLU A 267 4.49 -6.95 -14.90
C GLU A 267 4.35 -7.96 -13.76
N ILE A 268 4.69 -9.22 -14.02
CA ILE A 268 4.76 -10.27 -12.99
C ILE A 268 6.20 -10.45 -12.49
N LEU A 269 6.35 -10.48 -11.17
CA LEU A 269 7.56 -10.98 -10.51
C LEU A 269 7.36 -12.47 -10.23
N ASP A 270 8.14 -13.32 -10.90
CA ASP A 270 8.03 -14.78 -10.75
C ASP A 270 8.67 -15.23 -9.45
N ASN A 271 7.83 -15.53 -8.46
CA ASN A 271 8.28 -16.02 -7.15
C ASN A 271 8.82 -17.45 -7.17
N ASN A 272 8.66 -18.20 -8.26
CA ASN A 272 9.10 -19.59 -8.35
C ASN A 272 10.55 -19.73 -8.85
N LYS A 273 11.15 -18.64 -9.34
CA LYS A 273 12.55 -18.64 -9.79
C LYS A 273 13.46 -18.25 -8.65
N ILE A 274 14.01 -19.27 -7.98
CA ILE A 274 15.06 -19.10 -6.99
C ILE A 274 16.27 -18.45 -7.70
N HIS A 275 16.88 -17.44 -7.08
CA HIS A 275 17.94 -16.58 -7.64
C HIS A 275 17.54 -15.59 -8.73
N ASP A 276 16.25 -15.35 -8.94
CA ASP A 276 15.82 -14.35 -9.92
C ASP A 276 16.24 -12.92 -9.46
N PRO A 277 17.09 -12.21 -10.24
CA PRO A 277 17.55 -10.88 -9.88
C PRO A 277 16.44 -9.82 -9.84
N HIS A 278 15.23 -10.15 -10.31
CA HIS A 278 14.14 -9.20 -10.50
C HIS A 278 13.71 -8.46 -9.23
N ARG A 279 13.93 -8.99 -8.02
CA ARG A 279 13.44 -8.34 -6.79
C ARG A 279 14.18 -7.04 -6.46
N CYS A 280 15.51 -7.05 -6.40
CA CYS A 280 16.26 -5.80 -6.24
C CYS A 280 15.98 -4.83 -7.39
N LEU A 281 15.98 -5.34 -8.63
CA LEU A 281 15.71 -4.53 -9.82
C LEU A 281 14.32 -3.87 -9.76
N ALA A 282 13.30 -4.58 -9.27
CA ALA A 282 11.95 -4.04 -9.10
C ALA A 282 11.89 -2.94 -8.04
N ILE A 283 12.58 -3.12 -6.92
CA ILE A 283 12.68 -2.09 -5.87
C ILE A 283 13.38 -0.85 -6.43
N THR A 284 14.47 -1.02 -7.16
CA THR A 284 15.18 0.07 -7.84
C THR A 284 14.29 0.77 -8.87
N LYS A 285 13.56 -0.01 -9.68
CA LYS A 285 12.60 0.50 -10.68
C LYS A 285 11.52 1.36 -10.02
N LEU A 286 10.89 0.86 -8.95
CA LEU A 286 9.89 1.59 -8.17
C LEU A 286 10.50 2.84 -7.50
N SER A 287 11.71 2.74 -6.96
CA SER A 287 12.37 3.88 -6.30
C SER A 287 12.66 5.04 -7.26
N ILE A 288 13.02 4.73 -8.51
CA ILE A 288 13.22 5.72 -9.58
C ILE A 288 11.91 6.44 -9.89
N VAL A 289 10.82 5.70 -10.09
CA VAL A 289 9.50 6.27 -10.42
C VAL A 289 8.98 7.19 -9.31
N ILE A 290 9.19 6.80 -8.05
CA ILE A 290 8.83 7.63 -6.88
C ILE A 290 9.70 8.89 -6.84
N HIS A 291 11.02 8.76 -7.02
CA HIS A 291 11.97 9.87 -6.95
C HIS A 291 11.72 10.90 -8.06
N GLU A 292 11.46 10.43 -9.28
CA GLU A 292 11.16 11.27 -10.44
C GLU A 292 9.70 11.75 -10.48
N LYS A 293 8.89 11.35 -9.50
CA LYS A 293 7.47 11.72 -9.35
C LYS A 293 6.71 11.53 -10.65
N TRP A 294 6.81 10.34 -11.24
CA TRP A 294 6.06 10.07 -12.45
C TRP A 294 4.57 10.21 -12.20
N ASP A 295 3.88 10.82 -13.16
CA ASP A 295 2.43 10.85 -13.20
C ASP A 295 1.89 9.63 -13.95
N ARG A 296 0.55 9.51 -13.97
CA ARG A 296 -0.13 8.43 -14.67
C ARG A 296 0.22 8.37 -16.16
N HIS A 297 0.43 9.51 -16.82
CA HIS A 297 0.74 9.54 -18.25
C HIS A 297 2.12 8.96 -18.52
N LYS A 298 3.15 9.35 -17.74
CA LYS A 298 4.51 8.81 -17.86
C LYS A 298 4.55 7.30 -17.64
N VAL A 299 3.83 6.79 -16.62
CA VAL A 299 3.72 5.35 -16.38
C VAL A 299 3.09 4.64 -17.58
N GLN A 300 1.98 5.17 -18.11
CA GLN A 300 1.31 4.59 -19.27
C GLN A 300 2.16 4.63 -20.55
N GLN A 301 2.94 5.69 -20.74
CA GLN A 301 3.86 5.80 -21.85
C GLN A 301 4.96 4.73 -21.75
N TYR A 302 5.57 4.58 -20.57
CA TYR A 302 6.58 3.55 -20.31
C TYR A 302 6.03 2.14 -20.60
N ILE A 303 4.84 1.82 -20.10
CA ILE A 303 4.16 0.54 -20.37
C ILE A 303 4.03 0.35 -21.90
N LYS A 304 3.48 1.31 -22.62
CA LYS A 304 3.29 1.19 -24.08
C LYS A 304 4.60 0.95 -24.84
N GLU A 305 5.67 1.67 -24.49
CA GLU A 305 6.98 1.56 -25.15
C GLU A 305 7.61 0.17 -24.94
N ASN A 306 7.48 -0.41 -23.75
CA ASN A 306 8.08 -1.71 -23.45
C ASN A 306 7.21 -2.90 -23.90
N HIS A 307 5.88 -2.79 -23.82
CA HIS A 307 4.98 -3.84 -24.33
C HIS A 307 4.89 -3.87 -25.86
N THR A 308 5.06 -2.75 -26.56
CA THR A 308 5.19 -2.77 -28.03
C THR A 308 6.52 -3.35 -28.49
N SER A 309 7.58 -3.20 -27.68
CA SER A 309 8.89 -3.79 -27.97
C SER A 309 8.88 -5.34 -27.92
N GLU A 310 8.07 -5.96 -27.04
CA GLU A 310 7.85 -7.41 -27.05
C GLU A 310 7.13 -7.89 -28.33
N GLN A 311 6.10 -7.16 -28.79
CA GLN A 311 5.38 -7.53 -30.02
C GLN A 311 6.25 -7.36 -31.27
N VAL A 312 7.11 -6.35 -31.31
CA VAL A 312 8.03 -6.14 -32.43
C VAL A 312 9.18 -7.17 -32.41
N MET A 313 9.75 -7.52 -31.25
CA MET A 313 10.78 -8.58 -31.19
C MET A 313 10.25 -9.96 -31.60
N ILE A 314 9.01 -10.32 -31.23
CA ILE A 314 8.42 -11.60 -31.65
C ILE A 314 8.20 -11.61 -33.18
N SER A 315 7.79 -10.48 -33.78
CA SER A 315 7.63 -10.38 -35.24
C SER A 315 8.96 -10.43 -36.02
N TYR A 316 10.08 -10.01 -35.42
CA TYR A 316 11.42 -10.10 -36.03
C TYR A 316 12.05 -11.50 -35.91
N VAL A 317 11.70 -12.28 -34.89
CA VAL A 317 12.14 -13.68 -34.76
C VAL A 317 11.33 -14.60 -35.69
N GLU A 318 10.06 -14.29 -35.97
CA GLU A 318 9.25 -15.08 -36.93
C GLU A 318 9.55 -14.75 -38.41
N SER A 319 10.10 -13.57 -38.70
CA SER A 319 10.46 -13.16 -40.08
C SER A 319 11.91 -13.47 -40.46
N SER A 320 12.73 -13.97 -39.52
CA SER A 320 14.11 -14.43 -39.77
C SER A 320 14.25 -15.96 -39.86
N LEU A 321 13.12 -16.68 -39.85
CA LEU A 321 13.04 -18.14 -39.99
C LEU A 321 12.39 -18.61 -41.31
N TYR A 322 12.34 -17.76 -42.34
CA TYR A 322 11.94 -18.14 -43.70
C TYR A 322 12.94 -17.69 -44.77
#